data_AF-A0A663D635-F1
#
_entry.id   AF-A0A663D635-F1
#
_cell.length_a   1.000
_cell.length_b   1.000
_cell.length_c   1.000
_cell.angle_alpha   90.00
_cell.angle_beta   90.00
_cell.angle_gamma   90.00
#
_symmetry.space_group_name_H-M   'P 1'
#
loop_
_entity.id
_entity.type
_entity.pdbx_description
1 polymer ?
#
loop_
_entity_poly.entity_id
_entity_poly.type
_entity_poly.pdbx_seq_one_letter_code
_entity_poly.pdbx_strand_id
1 'polypeptide(L)' 'MQSINFRTARGNLSEVLNNVEAGEEVEITRRGREPAVIVSKATFEAYKKAALDAEFASLFDTLDSTNKELVNR' A
#
# COMPACT_ATOMS: atom_id res chain seq x y z
N MET A 1 4.64 11.56 -4.24
CA MET A 1 5.52 10.39 -4.47
C MET A 1 6.62 10.79 -5.42
N GLN A 2 7.88 10.71 -4.98
CA GLN A 2 9.05 10.99 -5.81
C GLN A 2 9.35 9.76 -6.68
N SER A 3 9.79 9.93 -7.93
CA SER A 3 10.17 8.81 -8.82
C SER A 3 11.60 8.96 -9.30
N ILE A 4 12.42 7.94 -9.07
CA ILE A 4 13.85 7.93 -9.41
C ILE A 4 14.22 6.65 -10.18
N ASN A 5 15.23 6.73 -11.04
CA ASN A 5 15.72 5.54 -11.73
C ASN A 5 16.62 4.70 -10.81
N PHE A 6 16.80 3.42 -11.14
CA PHE A 6 17.64 2.48 -10.40
C PHE A 6 19.08 2.97 -10.14
N ARG A 7 19.70 3.67 -11.08
CA ARG A 7 21.08 4.17 -10.91
C ARG A 7 21.16 5.23 -9.81
N THR A 8 20.21 6.15 -9.80
CA THR A 8 20.10 7.20 -8.76
C THR A 8 19.80 6.56 -7.40
N ALA A 9 18.82 5.66 -7.33
CA ALA A 9 18.47 4.96 -6.09
C ALA A 9 19.66 4.20 -5.49
N ARG A 10 20.45 3.51 -6.33
CA ARG A 10 21.62 2.76 -5.89
C ARG A 10 22.77 3.67 -5.41
N GLY A 11 22.96 4.82 -6.06
CA GLY A 11 24.01 5.77 -5.70
C GLY A 11 23.73 6.51 -4.39
N ASN A 12 22.45 6.76 -4.10
CA ASN A 12 22.02 7.64 -3.02
C ASN A 12 21.08 6.92 -2.03
N LEU A 13 21.27 5.61 -1.82
CA LEU A 13 20.31 4.80 -1.07
C LEU A 13 20.09 5.33 0.36
N SER A 14 21.13 5.81 1.02
CA SER A 14 21.00 6.39 2.37
C SER A 14 20.10 7.62 2.40
N GLU A 15 20.20 8.52 1.41
CA GLU A 15 19.33 9.70 1.31
C GLU A 15 17.88 9.29 1.02
N VAL A 16 17.69 8.30 0.14
CA VAL A 16 16.36 7.73 -0.13
C VAL A 16 15.73 7.18 1.14
N LEU A 17 16.50 6.49 1.99
CA LEU A 17 16.01 5.96 3.26
C LEU A 17 15.68 7.08 4.26
N ASN A 18 16.51 8.12 4.35
CA ASN A 18 16.23 9.28 5.22
C ASN A 18 14.91 9.97 4.83
N ASN A 19 14.68 10.15 3.53
CA ASN A 19 13.44 10.72 3.02
C ASN A 19 12.23 9.84 3.39
N VAL A 20 12.38 8.53 3.27
CA VAL A 20 11.33 7.56 3.58
C VAL A 20 11.02 7.52 5.08
N GLU A 21 12.04 7.66 5.93
CA GLU A 21 11.88 7.80 7.38
C GLU A 21 11.17 9.12 7.74
N ALA A 22 11.41 10.19 6.97
CA ALA A 22 10.67 11.45 7.08
C ALA A 22 9.22 11.38 6.54
N GLY A 23 8.79 10.23 6.01
CA GLY A 23 7.43 9.98 5.56
C GLY A 23 7.23 10.09 4.04
N GLU A 24 8.29 10.24 3.25
CA GLU A 24 8.17 10.23 1.79
C GLU A 24 7.99 8.82 1.22
N GLU A 25 7.21 8.72 0.16
CA GLU A 25 7.11 7.52 -0.68
C GLU A 25 7.95 7.74 -1.94
N VAL A 26 8.85 6.78 -2.21
CA VAL A 26 9.80 6.86 -3.32
C VAL A 26 9.60 5.68 -4.27
N GLU A 27 9.23 5.97 -5.50
CA GLU A 27 9.15 5.02 -6.60
C GLU A 27 10.53 4.85 -7.26
N ILE A 28 10.94 3.61 -7.50
CA ILE A 28 12.16 3.23 -8.18
C ILE A 28 11.80 2.55 -9.51
N THR A 29 12.24 3.16 -10.61
CA THR A 29 12.00 2.67 -11.96
C THR A 29 13.24 2.01 -12.57
N ARG A 30 13.03 0.98 -13.40
CA ARG A 30 14.10 0.29 -14.13
C ARG A 30 13.61 -0.05 -15.53
N ARG A 31 14.41 0.27 -16.55
CA ARG A 31 13.99 0.13 -17.96
C ARG A 31 13.54 -1.32 -18.26
N GLY A 32 12.34 -1.46 -18.83
CA GLY A 32 11.76 -2.75 -19.21
C GLY A 32 11.32 -3.63 -18.04
N ARG A 33 11.07 -3.05 -16.86
CA ARG A 33 10.64 -3.75 -15.64
C ARG A 33 9.58 -2.92 -14.92
N GLU A 34 8.74 -3.61 -14.16
CA GLU A 34 7.76 -2.94 -13.29
C GLU A 34 8.47 -2.05 -12.25
N PRO A 35 7.92 -0.86 -11.95
CA PRO A 35 8.38 -0.03 -10.84
C PRO A 35 8.22 -0.72 -9.49
N ALA A 36 9.05 -0.32 -8.53
CA ALA A 36 8.90 -0.67 -7.12
C ALA A 36 8.73 0.59 -6.29
N VAL A 37 8.07 0.50 -5.13
CA VAL A 37 7.93 1.63 -4.20
C VAL A 37 8.61 1.28 -2.88
N ILE A 38 9.41 2.19 -2.37
CA ILE A 38 9.91 2.18 -1.00
C ILE A 38 9.07 3.15 -0.17
N VAL A 39 8.64 2.68 0.99
CA VAL A 39 7.84 3.40 1.98
C VAL A 39 8.23 2.89 3.37
N SER A 40 7.92 3.68 4.41
CA SER A 40 8.10 3.22 5.79
C SER A 40 7.29 1.94 6.05
N LYS A 41 7.85 1.01 6.82
CA LYS A 41 7.16 -0.23 7.18
C LYS A 41 5.84 0.06 7.91
N ALA A 42 5.84 1.04 8.81
CA ALA A 42 4.64 1.39 9.59
C ALA A 42 3.50 1.85 8.68
N THR A 43 3.81 2.72 7.70
CA THR A 43 2.84 3.21 6.72
C THR A 43 2.29 2.07 5.86
N PHE A 44 3.16 1.17 5.37
CA PHE A 44 2.74 0.03 4.56
C PHE A 44 1.79 -0.91 5.34
N GLU A 45 2.13 -1.26 6.58
CA GLU A 45 1.27 -2.12 7.40
C GLU A 45 -0.05 -1.44 7.76
N ALA A 46 -0.06 -0.12 7.97
CA ALA A 46 -1.29 0.63 8.22
C ALA A 46 -2.23 0.60 6.99
N TYR A 47 -1.70 0.81 5.78
CA TYR A 47 -2.48 0.72 4.55
C TYR A 47 -3.01 -0.69 4.33
N LYS A 48 -2.17 -1.71 4.53
CA LYS A 48 -2.56 -3.11 4.40
C LYS A 48 -3.66 -3.47 5.38
N LYS A 49 -3.54 -3.03 6.65
CA LYS A 49 -4.57 -3.25 7.66
C LYS A 49 -5.88 -2.56 7.29
N ALA A 50 -5.84 -1.30 6.89
CA ALA A 50 -7.02 -0.56 6.48
C ALA A 50 -7.74 -1.20 5.27
N ALA A 51 -6.98 -1.70 4.31
CA ALA A 51 -7.52 -2.45 3.17
C ALA A 51 -8.24 -3.72 3.62
N LEU A 52 -7.61 -4.52 4.49
CA LEU A 52 -8.22 -5.73 5.05
C LEU A 52 -9.49 -5.40 5.85
N ASP A 53 -9.44 -4.40 6.73
CA ASP A 53 -10.58 -4.00 7.54
C ASP A 53 -11.77 -3.56 6.67
N ALA A 54 -11.50 -2.84 5.56
CA ALA A 54 -12.52 -2.45 4.59
C ALA A 54 -13.11 -3.65 3.82
N GLU A 55 -12.27 -4.59 3.39
CA GLU A 55 -12.72 -5.84 2.76
C GLU A 55 -13.60 -6.65 3.71
N PHE A 56 -13.18 -6.81 4.97
CA PHE A 56 -13.97 -7.51 5.99
C PHE A 56 -15.32 -6.84 6.24
N ALA A 57 -15.35 -5.51 6.39
CA ALA A 57 -16.60 -4.77 6.58
C ALA A 57 -17.58 -5.01 5.42
N SER A 58 -17.10 -4.91 4.18
CA SER A 58 -17.93 -5.15 2.99
C SER A 58 -18.52 -6.57 2.91
N LEU A 59 -17.76 -7.56 3.37
CA LEU A 59 -18.18 -8.96 3.40
C LEU A 59 -19.26 -9.18 4.47
N PHE A 60 -19.09 -8.61 5.66
CA PHE A 60 -20.11 -8.68 6.72
C PHE A 60 -21.40 -7.96 6.35
N ASP A 61 -21.32 -6.79 5.71
CA ASP A 61 -22.51 -6.08 5.24
C ASP A 61 -23.31 -6.93 4.24
N THR A 62 -22.61 -7.61 3.32
CA THR A 62 -23.23 -8.51 2.34
C THR A 62 -23.87 -9.74 3.01
N LEU A 63 -23.23 -10.31 4.03
CA LEU A 63 -23.78 -11.43 4.79
C LEU A 63 -25.01 -11.01 5.59
N ASP A 64 -24.97 -9.84 6.23
CA ASP A 64 -26.10 -9.32 7.01
C ASP A 64 -27.32 -9.02 6.12
N SER A 65 -27.11 -8.43 4.94
CA SER A 65 -28.19 -8.23 3.96
C SER A 65 -28.79 -9.55 3.49
N THR A 66 -27.94 -10.53 3.15
CA THR A 66 -28.38 -11.87 2.73
C THR A 66 -29.19 -12.58 3.81
N ASN A 67 -28.75 -12.50 5.07
CA ASN A 67 -29.47 -13.12 6.19
C ASN A 67 -30.82 -12.45 6.42
N LYS A 68 -30.90 -11.12 6.34
CA LYS A 68 -32.18 -10.39 6.43
C LYS A 68 -33.15 -10.81 5.33
N GLU A 69 -32.68 -11.02 4.10
CA GLU A 69 -33.52 -11.50 3.00
C GLU A 69 -34.02 -12.92 3.21
N LEU A 70 -33.20 -13.81 3.79
CA LEU A 70 -33.60 -15.19 4.10
C LEU A 70 -34.59 -15.28 5.27
N VAL A 71 -34.44 -14.43 6.29
CA VAL A 71 -35.34 -14.42 7.46
C VAL A 71 -36.70 -13.80 7.14
N ASN A 72 -36.76 -12.86 6.20
CA ASN A 72 -38.01 -12.21 5.78
C ASN A 72 -38.78 -12.99 4.68
N ARG A 73 -38.37 -14.23 4.39
CA ARG A 73 -39.03 -15.17 3.48
C ARG A 73 -39.92 -16.14 4.24
#